data_AF-A0A933N1B4-F1
#
_entry.id   AF-A0A933N1B4-F1
#
_cell.length_a   1.000
_cell.length_b   1.000
_cell.length_c   1.000
_cell.angle_alpha   90.00
_cell.angle_beta   90.00
_cell.angle_gamma   90.00
#
_symmetry.space_group_name_H-M   'P 1'
#
loop_
_entity.id
_entity.type
_entity.pdbx_description
1 polymer ?
#
loop_
_entity_poly.entity_id
_entity_poly.type
_entity_poly.pdbx_seq_one_letter_code
_entity_poly.pdbx_strand_id
1 'polypeptide(L)' 'MIGLFQGMFERNLITFNPGWDSNAQKLAAFTDIRQLQKQLKAQGVELMSEADESTTGPASFMLMDPDGNPMLVDQHV' A
#
# COMPACT_ATOMS: atom_id res chain seq x y z
N MET A 1 3.65 -7.25 6.93
CA MET A 1 4.17 -6.29 7.94
C MET A 1 3.50 -4.94 7.71
N ILE A 2 3.11 -4.21 8.76
CA ILE A 2 2.74 -2.79 8.65
C ILE A 2 3.91 -1.99 9.22
N GLY A 3 4.60 -1.21 8.39
CA GLY A 3 5.67 -0.30 8.84
C GLY A 3 5.09 1.08 9.14
N LEU A 4 5.35 1.61 10.35
CA LEU A 4 4.99 2.97 10.74
C LEU A 4 6.24 3.86 10.65
N PHE A 5 6.25 4.81 9.72
CA PHE A 5 7.33 5.80 9.62
C PHE A 5 6.84 7.13 10.19
N GLN A 6 7.36 7.51 11.37
CA GLN A 6 7.15 8.82 11.98
C GLN A 6 8.38 9.71 11.74
N GLY A 7 8.19 10.88 11.13
CA GLY A 7 9.18 11.97 11.15
C GLY A 7 9.84 12.34 9.81
N MET A 8 9.55 11.65 8.70
CA MET A 8 9.93 12.12 7.34
C MET A 8 8.77 12.76 6.56
N PHE A 9 7.54 12.58 7.03
CA PHE A 9 6.31 13.22 6.54
C PHE A 9 5.46 13.63 7.75
N GLU A 10 4.74 14.75 7.69
CA GLU A 10 4.00 15.35 8.82
C GLU A 10 2.90 14.47 9.43
N ARG A 11 2.59 13.30 8.85
CA ARG A 11 1.59 12.34 9.35
C ARG A 11 2.07 10.90 9.15
N ASN A 12 1.60 10.01 10.03
CA ASN A 12 1.95 8.59 10.10
C ASN A 12 1.80 7.90 8.74
N LEU A 13 2.90 7.48 8.12
CA LEU A 13 2.89 6.70 6.89
C LEU A 13 2.77 5.22 7.26
N ILE A 14 1.58 4.65 7.05
CA ILE A 14 1.32 3.20 7.19
C ILE A 14 1.74 2.55 5.88
N THR A 15 2.83 1.78 5.92
CA THR A 15 3.34 1.00 4.78
C THR A 15 2.79 -0.40 4.79
N PHE A 16 1.97 -0.74 3.80
CA PHE A 16 1.51 -2.12 3.58
C PHE A 16 2.34 -2.74 2.45
N ASN A 17 3.19 -3.69 2.80
CA ASN A 17 4.03 -4.41 1.85
C ASN A 17 3.45 -5.82 1.66
N PRO A 18 2.52 -6.01 0.72
CA PRO A 18 2.03 -7.35 0.44
C PRO A 18 3.19 -8.18 -0.11
N GLY A 19 3.29 -9.41 0.41
CA GLY A 19 4.41 -10.28 0.14
C GLY A 19 5.42 -10.36 1.27
N TRP A 20 5.34 -9.55 2.32
CA TRP A 20 6.25 -9.66 3.47
C TRP A 20 5.49 -10.01 4.76
N ASP A 21 5.86 -11.10 5.43
CA ASP A 21 5.36 -11.43 6.77
C ASP A 21 5.87 -10.42 7.82
N SER A 22 5.44 -10.55 9.09
CA SER A 22 5.88 -9.66 10.17
C SER A 22 7.39 -9.70 10.48
N ASN A 23 8.13 -10.62 9.86
CA ASN A 23 9.59 -10.74 9.95
C ASN A 23 10.29 -10.32 8.64
N ALA A 24 9.61 -9.56 7.78
CA ALA A 24 10.12 -9.14 6.48
C ALA A 24 10.47 -10.30 5.53
N GLN A 25 9.87 -11.48 5.70
CA GLN A 25 10.10 -12.64 4.85
C GLN A 25 9.11 -12.66 3.67
N LYS A 26 9.61 -13.04 2.48
CA LYS A 26 8.78 -13.19 1.29
C LYS A 26 7.72 -14.29 1.49
N LEU A 27 6.44 -13.92 1.45
CA LEU A 27 5.32 -14.86 1.41
C LEU A 27 5.26 -15.53 0.04
N ALA A 28 5.03 -16.83 0.03
CA ALA A 28 4.93 -17.63 -1.20
C ALA A 28 3.78 -17.21 -2.12
N ALA A 29 2.74 -16.58 -1.55
CA ALA A 29 1.65 -15.96 -2.28
C ALA A 29 1.25 -14.66 -1.57
N PHE A 30 1.01 -13.62 -2.35
CA PHE A 30 0.49 -12.35 -1.85
C PHE A 30 -0.43 -11.72 -2.90
N THR A 31 -1.35 -10.89 -2.41
CA THR A 31 -2.26 -10.12 -3.27
C THR A 31 -1.48 -8.97 -3.90
N ASP A 32 -1.49 -8.88 -5.23
CA ASP A 32 -0.89 -7.74 -5.93
C ASP A 32 -1.57 -6.44 -5.51
N ILE A 33 -0.80 -5.38 -5.28
CA ILE A 33 -1.33 -4.09 -4.85
C ILE A 33 -2.34 -3.49 -5.84
N ARG A 34 -2.28 -3.85 -7.13
CA ARG A 34 -3.26 -3.43 -8.15
C ARG A 34 -4.61 -4.08 -7.92
N GLN A 35 -4.66 -5.30 -7.40
CA GLN A 35 -5.92 -5.93 -6.98
C GLN A 35 -6.49 -5.24 -5.74
N LEU A 36 -5.64 -4.90 -4.78
CA LEU A 36 -6.05 -4.15 -3.58
C LEU A 36 -6.58 -2.76 -3.93
N GLN A 37 -5.87 -2.05 -4.82
CA GLN A 37 -6.29 -0.77 -5.39
C GLN A 37 -7.72 -0.84 -5.96
N LYS A 38 -8.01 -1.86 -6.79
CA LYS A 38 -9.35 -2.07 -7.38
C LYS A 38 -10.42 -2.29 -6.32
N GLN A 39 -10.12 -3.09 -5.29
CA GLN A 39 -11.05 -3.34 -4.20
C GLN A 39 -11.35 -2.07 -3.41
N LEU A 40 -10.34 -1.26 -3.11
CA LEU A 40 -10.48 0.02 -2.41
C LEU A 40 -11.31 1.02 -3.24
N LYS A 41 -11.01 1.16 -4.54
CA LYS A 41 -11.82 2.00 -5.45
C LYS A 41 -13.27 1.53 -5.52
N ALA A 42 -13.51 0.22 -5.56
CA ALA A 42 -14.86 -0.34 -5.56
C ALA A 42 -15.62 -0.10 -4.24
N GLN A 43 -14.91 0.09 -3.13
CA GLN A 43 -15.47 0.47 -1.84
C GLN A 43 -15.64 2.00 -1.69
N GLY A 44 -15.32 2.79 -2.71
CA GLY A 44 -15.45 4.25 -2.70
C GLY A 44 -14.29 4.97 -1.99
N VAL A 45 -13.17 4.29 -1.79
CA VAL A 45 -11.96 4.90 -1.23
C VAL A 45 -11.28 5.75 -2.31
N GLU A 46 -11.06 7.02 -2.02
CA GLU A 46 -10.28 7.91 -2.88
C GLU A 46 -8.78 7.63 -2.72
N LEU A 47 -8.11 7.46 -3.85
CA LEU A 47 -6.67 7.27 -3.91
C LEU A 47 -6.01 8.57 -4.33
N MET A 48 -4.94 8.93 -3.63
CA MET A 48 -4.12 10.11 -3.94
C MET A 48 -3.13 9.82 -5.06
N SER A 49 -2.62 8.60 -5.12
CA SER A 49 -1.83 8.10 -6.25
C SER A 49 -2.23 6.66 -6.53
N GLU A 50 -2.12 6.25 -7.80
CA GLU A 50 -2.47 4.90 -8.24
C GLU A 50 -1.23 4.19 -8.82
N ALA A 51 -1.16 2.89 -8.59
CA ALA A 51 -0.25 2.01 -9.29
C ALA A 51 -0.78 1.77 -10.72
N ASP A 52 0.13 1.76 -11.70
CA ASP A 52 -0.22 1.45 -13.08
C ASP A 52 -0.64 -0.03 -13.22
N GLU A 53 -1.92 -0.25 -13.50
CA GLU A 53 -2.52 -1.58 -13.61
C GLU A 53 -2.00 -2.40 -14.79
N SER A 54 -1.35 -1.76 -15.78
CA SER A 54 -0.79 -2.41 -16.96
C SER A 54 0.62 -2.97 -16.72
N THR A 55 1.25 -2.59 -15.60
CA THR A 55 2.61 -3.00 -15.24
C THR A 55 2.61 -4.20 -14.29
N THR A 56 3.76 -4.86 -14.17
CA THR A 56 3.99 -5.96 -13.22
C THR A 56 5.24 -5.68 -12.41
N GLY A 57 5.31 -6.24 -11.19
CA GLY A 57 6.43 -6.03 -10.28
C GLY A 57 6.23 -4.79 -9.39
N PRO A 58 7.34 -4.17 -8.92
CA PRO A 58 7.28 -3.14 -7.90
C PRO A 58 6.41 -1.96 -8.30
N ALA A 59 5.55 -1.52 -7.39
CA ALA A 59 4.69 -0.36 -7.57
C ALA A 59 4.18 0.09 -6.21
N SER A 60 3.62 1.29 -6.15
CA SER A 60 3.02 1.82 -4.94
C SER A 60 1.81 2.69 -5.25
N PHE A 61 0.94 2.85 -4.25
CA PHE A 61 -0.20 3.75 -4.32
C PHE A 61 -0.44 4.40 -2.96
N MET A 62 -1.02 5.60 -2.95
CA MET A 62 -1.31 6.35 -1.72
C MET A 62 -2.80 6.59 -1.57
N LEU A 63 -3.29 6.57 -0.32
CA LEU A 63 -4.66 6.91 0.01
C LEU A 63 -4.75 7.67 1.32
N MET A 64 -5.91 8.27 1.60
CA MET A 64 -6.20 8.87 2.89
C MET A 64 -7.16 7.97 3.67
N ASP A 65 -6.83 7.64 4.92
CA ASP A 65 -7.76 6.95 5.80
C ASP A 65 -8.90 7.91 6.24
N PRO A 66 -10.01 7.39 6.81
CA PRO A 66 -11.10 8.22 7.30
C PRO A 66 -10.70 9.21 8.41
N ASP A 67 -9.57 8.98 9.09
CA ASP A 67 -9.03 9.84 10.13
C ASP A 67 -8.12 10.95 9.56
N GLY A 68 -7.92 10.99 8.24
CA GLY A 68 -7.13 12.00 7.55
C GLY A 68 -5.62 11.72 7.50
N ASN A 69 -5.18 10.49 7.79
CA ASN A 69 -3.79 10.09 7.68
C ASN A 69 -3.48 9.54 6.27
N PRO A 70 -2.39 10.01 5.63
CA PRO A 70 -1.92 9.42 4.39
C PRO A 70 -1.33 8.02 4.65
N MET A 71 -1.81 7.02 3.91
CA MET A 71 -1.22 5.68 3.88
C MET A 71 -0.55 5.45 2.53
N LEU A 72 0.62 4.81 2.56
CA LEU A 72 1.36 4.39 1.36
C LEU A 72 1.34 2.87 1.31
N VAL A 73 0.80 2.30 0.25
CA VAL A 73 0.91 0.87 -0.01
C VAL A 73 2.03 0.67 -1.02
N ASP A 74 3.05 -0.10 -0.67
CA ASP A 74 4.28 -0.22 -1.47
C ASP A 74 4.68 -1.68 -1.67
N GLN A 75 4.60 -2.14 -2.91
CA GLN A 75 5.03 -3.46 -3.32
C GLN A 75 6.46 -3.40 -3.84
N HIS A 76 7.37 -4.12 -3.18
CA HIS A 76 8.80 -4.15 -3.50
C HIS A 76 9.22 -5.36 -4.35
N VAL A 77 8.29 -6.23 -4.74
CA VAL A 77 8.53 -7.51 -5.42
C VAL A 77 7.67 -7.71 -6.65
#